data_AF-A0A7C3PE52-F1
#
_entry.id   AF-A0A7C3PE52-F1
#
_cell.length_a   1.000
_cell.length_b   1.000
_cell.length_c   1.000
_cell.angle_alpha   90.00
_cell.angle_beta   90.00
_cell.angle_gamma   90.00
#
_symmetry.space_group_name_H-M   'P 1'
#
loop_
_entity.id
_entity.type
_entity.pdbx_description
1 polymer ?
#
loop_
_entity_poly.entity_id
_entity_poly.type
_entity_poly.pdbx_seq_one_letter_code
_entity_poly.pdbx_strand_id
1 'polypeptide(L)'
;IRVLGVTRKRYARVGDIIVATVKKANPSGNVKKKSVVRAVVVRTNYPIKRKDGSTIKFDDNAAVIIGDDKLPKSTRIFGPVPRELRDQGYAKIISLAPEVL
;
A
#
# COMPACT_ATOMS: atom_id res chain seq x y z
N ILE A 1 0.57 1.48 15.78
CA ILE A 1 0.50 1.29 14.31
C ILE A 1 -0.91 0.82 13.99
N ARG A 2 -1.77 1.69 13.45
CA ARG A 2 -3.24 1.49 13.34
C ARG A 2 -3.71 1.61 11.89
N VAL A 3 -4.87 1.06 11.58
CA VAL A 3 -5.57 1.29 10.31
C VAL A 3 -6.36 2.59 10.41
N LEU A 4 -6.27 3.46 9.39
CA LEU A 4 -7.00 4.72 9.34
C LEU A 4 -8.36 4.56 8.66
N GLY A 5 -9.28 5.48 8.97
CA GLY A 5 -10.59 5.62 8.31
C GLY A 5 -11.79 5.20 9.14
N VAL A 6 -11.71 4.10 9.91
CA VAL A 6 -12.87 3.57 10.65
C VAL A 6 -12.50 3.21 12.10
N THR A 7 -13.39 3.56 13.02
CA THR A 7 -13.26 3.24 14.46
C THR A 7 -13.20 1.72 14.67
N ARG A 8 -12.23 1.25 15.47
CA ARG A 8 -12.02 -0.18 15.81
C ARG A 8 -11.77 -1.13 14.63
N LYS A 9 -11.34 -0.63 13.47
CA LYS A 9 -10.95 -1.50 12.35
C LYS A 9 -9.71 -2.35 12.69
N ARG A 10 -9.88 -3.68 12.68
CA ARG A 10 -8.85 -4.67 13.05
C ARG A 10 -7.91 -5.05 11.91
N TYR A 11 -8.40 -5.05 10.67
CA TYR A 11 -7.66 -5.52 9.49
C TYR A 11 -7.59 -4.44 8.42
N ALA A 12 -6.44 -4.34 7.76
CA ALA A 12 -6.27 -3.54 6.55
C ALA A 12 -6.36 -4.45 5.32
N ARG A 13 -7.00 -3.95 4.27
CA ARG A 13 -7.07 -4.55 2.93
C ARG A 13 -6.33 -3.65 1.95
N VAL A 14 -6.18 -4.12 0.72
CA VAL A 14 -5.62 -3.32 -0.37
C VAL A 14 -6.32 -1.96 -0.49
N GLY A 15 -5.50 -0.92 -0.54
CA GLY A 15 -5.91 0.48 -0.64
C GLY A 15 -6.21 1.17 0.71
N ASP A 16 -6.27 0.42 1.81
CA ASP A 16 -6.36 1.00 3.14
C ASP A 16 -5.05 1.71 3.53
N ILE A 17 -5.18 2.85 4.21
CA ILE A 17 -4.05 3.59 4.77
C ILE A 17 -3.76 3.08 6.18
N ILE A 18 -2.50 2.77 6.43
CA ILE A 18 -1.97 2.36 7.73
C ILE A 18 -0.91 3.34 8.23
N VAL A 19 -0.83 3.50 9.54
CA VAL A 19 0.25 4.23 10.21
C VAL A 19 1.24 3.22 10.76
N ALA A 20 2.46 3.17 10.23
CA ALA A 20 3.51 2.20 10.57
C ALA A 20 4.76 2.86 11.14
N THR A 21 5.58 2.08 11.85
CA THR A 21 6.90 2.52 12.34
C THR A 21 7.98 1.75 11.60
N VAL A 22 8.98 2.47 11.10
CA VAL A 22 10.04 1.92 10.26
C VAL A 22 11.05 1.16 11.12
N LYS A 23 11.12 -0.16 10.91
CA LYS A 23 12.02 -1.05 11.66
C LYS A 23 13.42 -1.17 11.02
N LYS A 24 13.47 -1.17 9.69
CA LYS A 24 14.69 -1.21 8.88
C LYS A 24 14.58 -0.14 7.80
N ALA A 25 15.70 0.51 7.49
CA ALA A 25 15.78 1.54 6.47
C ALA A 25 17.15 1.46 5.79
N ASN A 26 17.19 1.79 4.50
CA ASN A 26 18.45 2.00 3.78
C ASN A 26 19.09 3.31 4.30
N PRO A 27 20.39 3.35 4.66
CA PRO A 27 21.06 4.56 5.13
C PRO A 27 20.92 5.77 4.19
N SER A 28 20.91 5.55 2.87
CA SER A 28 20.76 6.61 1.87
C SER A 28 19.31 6.92 1.52
N GLY A 29 18.34 6.24 2.15
CA GLY A 29 16.92 6.42 1.86
C GLY A 29 16.32 7.66 2.54
N ASN A 30 15.27 8.22 1.94
CA ASN A 30 14.56 9.40 2.48
C ASN A 30 13.88 9.14 3.83
N VAL A 31 13.73 7.88 4.25
CA VAL A 31 12.99 7.49 5.46
C VAL A 31 13.95 6.87 6.46
N LYS A 32 14.02 7.45 7.67
CA LYS A 32 14.92 7.00 8.74
C LYS A 32 14.32 5.86 9.57
N LYS A 33 15.17 5.02 10.16
CA LYS A 33 14.77 4.01 11.16
C LYS A 33 14.05 4.70 12.34
N LYS A 34 13.06 4.01 12.93
CA LYS A 34 12.18 4.49 14.03
C LYS A 34 11.23 5.63 13.67
N SER A 35 11.24 6.15 12.43
CA SER A 35 10.24 7.13 12.00
C SER A 35 8.84 6.50 11.91
N VAL A 36 7.82 7.30 12.21
CA VAL A 36 6.41 6.94 11.99
C VAL A 36 6.00 7.45 10.61
N VAL A 37 5.44 6.57 9.79
CA VAL A 37 5.08 6.84 8.39
C VAL A 37 3.65 6.41 8.12
N ARG A 38 3.03 7.06 7.13
CA ARG A 38 1.77 6.62 6.53
C ARG A 38 2.10 5.77 5.30
N ALA A 39 1.39 4.68 5.12
CA ALA A 39 1.54 3.81 3.96
C ALA A 39 0.18 3.31 3.49
N VAL A 40 0.06 3.07 2.19
CA VAL A 40 -1.10 2.36 1.61
C VAL A 40 -0.75 0.91 1.39
N VAL A 41 -1.64 -0.01 1.73
CA VAL A 41 -1.46 -1.44 1.46
C VAL A 41 -1.68 -1.70 -0.03
N VAL A 42 -0.72 -2.33 -0.70
CA VAL A 42 -0.79 -2.61 -2.15
C VAL A 42 -0.93 -4.09 -2.46
N ARG A 43 -0.29 -4.99 -1.70
CA ARG A 43 -0.43 -6.44 -1.87
C ARG A 43 -0.77 -7.09 -0.55
N THR A 44 -1.62 -8.11 -0.62
CA THR A 44 -1.98 -8.92 0.53
C THR A 44 -2.03 -10.41 0.17
N ASN A 45 -1.57 -11.24 1.09
CA ASN A 45 -1.78 -12.70 1.05
C ASN A 45 -3.25 -13.08 1.32
N TYR A 46 -4.04 -12.15 1.89
CA TYR A 46 -5.48 -12.33 1.94
C TYR A 46 -6.10 -12.09 0.55
N PRO A 47 -6.99 -12.98 0.07
CA PRO A 47 -7.60 -12.86 -1.25
C PRO A 47 -8.54 -11.65 -1.37
N ILE A 48 -8.51 -10.99 -2.53
CA ILE A 48 -9.41 -9.91 -2.93
C ILE A 48 -10.47 -10.51 -3.85
N LYS A 49 -11.74 -10.38 -3.48
CA LYS A 49 -12.87 -10.80 -4.31
C LYS A 49 -13.32 -9.64 -5.19
N ARG A 50 -13.36 -9.85 -6.50
CA ARG A 50 -13.82 -8.87 -7.49
C ARG A 50 -15.30 -9.06 -7.79
N LYS A 51 -15.91 -8.00 -8.34
CA LYS A 51 -17.33 -8.00 -8.72
C LYS A 51 -17.65 -8.99 -9.85
N ASP A 52 -16.67 -9.30 -10.69
CA ASP A 52 -16.75 -10.30 -11.75
C ASP A 52 -16.65 -11.75 -11.23
N GLY A 53 -16.52 -11.95 -9.91
CA GLY A 53 -16.38 -13.27 -9.28
C GLY A 53 -14.95 -13.80 -9.25
N SER A 54 -14.02 -13.16 -9.96
CA SER A 54 -12.60 -13.53 -9.91
C SER A 54 -12.00 -13.19 -8.53
N THR A 55 -10.99 -13.94 -8.13
CA THR A 55 -10.26 -13.70 -6.89
C THR A 55 -8.78 -13.57 -7.20
N ILE A 56 -8.15 -12.51 -6.68
CA ILE A 56 -6.71 -12.32 -6.78
C ILE A 56 -6.07 -12.42 -5.39
N LYS A 57 -4.91 -13.06 -5.33
CA LYS A 57 -4.13 -13.23 -4.12
C LYS A 57 -2.66 -13.06 -4.48
N PHE A 58 -1.90 -12.41 -3.60
CA PHE A 58 -0.45 -12.27 -3.74
C PHE A 58 0.27 -13.18 -2.74
N ASP A 59 1.54 -13.47 -3.01
CA ASP A 59 2.35 -14.29 -2.10
C ASP A 59 2.80 -13.51 -0.86
N ASP A 60 3.09 -12.22 -1.03
CA ASP A 60 3.60 -11.33 0.00
C ASP A 60 2.63 -10.20 0.40
N ASN A 61 2.85 -9.64 1.58
CA ASN A 61 2.19 -8.41 2.01
C ASN A 61 3.12 -7.22 1.75
N ALA A 62 2.64 -6.22 1.00
CA ALA A 62 3.44 -5.04 0.67
C ALA A 62 2.62 -3.75 0.85
N ALA A 63 3.33 -2.67 1.18
CA ALA A 63 2.75 -1.34 1.35
C ALA A 63 3.69 -0.26 0.77
N VAL A 64 3.10 0.81 0.24
CA VAL A 64 3.83 1.96 -0.33
C VAL A 64 3.70 3.14 0.62
N ILE A 65 4.83 3.78 0.95
CA ILE A 65 4.84 4.96 1.82
C ILE A 65 4.26 6.16 1.08
N ILE A 66 3.32 6.84 1.73
CA ILE A 66 2.61 8.00 1.17
C ILE A 66 2.84 9.26 2.01
N GLY A 67 2.67 10.41 1.37
CA GLY A 67 2.50 11.71 2.01
C GLY A 67 1.08 11.90 2.55
N ASP A 68 0.83 13.10 3.07
CA ASP A 68 -0.50 13.47 3.57
C ASP A 68 -1.51 13.71 2.44
N ASP A 69 -0.98 14.02 1.25
CA ASP A 69 -1.64 14.21 -0.04
C ASP A 69 -1.99 12.89 -0.77
N LYS A 70 -1.76 11.73 -0.12
CA LYS A 70 -1.88 10.38 -0.71
C LYS A 70 -0.95 10.12 -1.90
N LEU A 71 0.04 10.98 -2.16
CA LEU A 71 1.03 10.73 -3.17
C LEU A 71 2.14 9.82 -2.62
N PRO A 72 2.70 8.92 -3.44
CA PRO A 72 3.85 8.12 -3.03
C PRO A 72 5.05 9.05 -2.75
N LYS A 73 5.75 8.79 -1.65
CA LYS A 73 7.04 9.45 -1.37
C LYS A 73 8.20 8.87 -2.18
N SER A 74 7.96 7.75 -2.88
CA SER A 74 8.93 7.09 -3.74
C SER A 74 8.77 7.48 -5.20
N THR A 75 9.84 7.30 -5.97
CA THR A 75 9.89 7.55 -7.42
C THR A 75 9.64 6.28 -8.25
N ARG A 76 9.69 5.09 -7.64
CA ARG A 76 9.47 3.79 -8.29
C ARG A 76 8.73 2.84 -7.36
N ILE A 77 7.96 1.91 -7.94
CA ILE A 77 7.27 0.84 -7.23
C ILE A 77 7.77 -0.51 -7.76
N PHE A 78 7.94 -1.47 -6.85
CA PHE A 78 8.41 -2.80 -7.18
C PHE A 78 7.31 -3.84 -7.03
N GLY A 79 7.23 -4.73 -8.03
CA GLY A 79 6.26 -5.81 -8.11
C GLY A 79 4.89 -5.37 -8.60
N PRO A 80 3.98 -6.33 -8.80
CA PRO A 80 2.66 -6.07 -9.34
C PRO A 80 1.79 -5.31 -8.33
N VAL A 81 0.83 -4.56 -8.86
CA VAL A 81 -0.19 -3.87 -8.07
C VAL A 81 -1.61 -4.21 -8.54
N PRO A 82 -2.59 -4.31 -7.64
CA PRO A 82 -3.97 -4.59 -8.00
C PRO A 82 -4.67 -3.34 -8.59
N ARG A 83 -5.54 -3.55 -9.59
CA ARG A 83 -6.35 -2.52 -10.25
C ARG A 83 -7.30 -1.77 -9.30
N GLU A 84 -7.65 -2.39 -8.18
CA GLU A 84 -8.48 -1.83 -7.10
C GLU A 84 -7.93 -0.51 -6.53
N LEU A 85 -6.63 -0.27 -6.65
CA LEU A 85 -6.01 1.00 -6.25
C LEU A 85 -6.48 2.19 -7.11
N ARG A 86 -6.97 1.94 -8.33
CA ARG A 86 -7.42 3.00 -9.25
C ARG A 86 -8.70 3.64 -8.73
N ASP A 87 -9.65 2.80 -8.33
CA ASP A 87 -10.95 3.22 -7.83
C ASP A 87 -10.84 4.02 -6.52
N GLN A 88 -9.74 3.82 -5.78
CA GLN A 88 -9.45 4.52 -4.54
C GLN A 88 -8.62 5.80 -4.71
N GLY A 89 -8.34 6.21 -5.95
CA GLY A 89 -7.66 7.46 -6.26
C GLY A 89 -6.13 7.39 -6.22
N TYR A 90 -5.52 6.20 -6.21
CA TYR A 90 -4.06 6.05 -6.22
C TYR A 90 -3.46 5.94 -7.63
N ALA A 91 -3.90 6.82 -8.54
CA ALA A 91 -3.48 6.81 -9.95
C ALA A 91 -1.95 6.89 -10.12
N LYS A 92 -1.27 7.71 -9.31
CA LYS A 92 0.19 7.85 -9.36
C LYS A 92 0.94 6.58 -8.94
N ILE A 93 0.36 5.78 -8.05
CA ILE A 93 0.93 4.49 -7.64
C ILE A 93 0.83 3.49 -8.80
N ILE A 94 -0.32 3.44 -9.46
CA ILE A 94 -0.53 2.58 -10.62
C ILE A 94 0.39 2.96 -11.78
N SER A 95 0.55 4.26 -12.04
CA SER A 95 1.39 4.75 -13.13
C SER A 95 2.88 4.44 -12.96
N LEU A 96 3.35 4.24 -11.72
CA LEU A 96 4.75 3.94 -11.40
C LEU A 96 5.00 2.44 -11.21
N ALA A 97 3.96 1.61 -11.27
CA ALA A 97 4.07 0.18 -11.09
C ALA A 97 4.41 -0.51 -12.42
N PRO A 98 5.26 -1.55 -12.41
CA PRO A 98 5.65 -2.27 -13.61
C PRO A 98 4.51 -3.11 -14.21
N GLU A 99 3.60 -3.61 -13.36
CA GLU A 99 2.51 -4.49 -13.76
C GLU A 99 1.27 -4.22 -12.91
N VAL A 100 0.09 -4.27 -13.55
CA VAL A 100 -1.21 -4.05 -12.91
C VAL A 100 -2.10 -5.28 -13.15
N LEU A 101 -2.60 -5.88 -12.06
CA LEU A 101 -3.40 -7.12 -12.07
C LEU A 101 -4.85 -6.89 -11.66
#